data_AF-A0A7R7VHK7-F1
#
_entry.id   AF-A0A7R7VHK7-F1
#
_cell.length_a   1.000
_cell.length_b   1.000
_cell.length_c   1.000
_cell.angle_alpha   90.00
_cell.angle_beta   90.00
_cell.angle_gamma   90.00
#
_symmetry.space_group_name_H-M   'P 1'
#
loop_
_entity.id
_entity.type
_entity.pdbx_description
1 polymer ?
#
loop_
_entity_poly.entity_id
_entity_poly.type
_entity_poly.pdbx_seq_one_letter_code
_entity_poly.pdbx_strand_id
1 'polypeptide(L)'
;MPPSSSLSWRKWPTKSSHPASSAQDMRTETFFYNSARRQGKITGPPVLQIAGVNTTFSYGGLAKLGKEGLQGLAFRDGQFHSMVEIIHGEDLKTRGNEHFGFKDGIAQPQLEGLNDPRANTRKKSFRSTPPGVIITGRGRGHNEPDWAKDGSYMASRKLRHFFLEFKDFLQRETSRLGYAPEQLGTRLVGRWESGAEKDDFHFTKNDQSECPFAAHIRKARP
;
A
#
# COMPACT_ATOMS: atom_id res chain seq x y z
N MET A 1 -18.11 50.64 -23.41
CA MET A 1 -17.06 49.62 -23.61
C MET A 1 -16.48 49.27 -22.25
N PRO A 2 -16.54 48.01 -21.78
CA PRO A 2 -15.89 47.63 -20.53
C PRO A 2 -14.38 47.39 -20.77
N PRO A 3 -13.51 47.64 -19.79
CA PRO A 3 -12.07 47.42 -19.96
C PRO A 3 -11.75 45.92 -19.96
N SER A 4 -10.98 45.48 -20.95
CA SER A 4 -10.48 44.11 -21.02
C SER A 4 -9.44 43.87 -19.93
N SER A 5 -9.79 43.11 -18.89
CA SER A 5 -8.79 42.56 -17.98
C SER A 5 -8.11 41.37 -18.66
N SER A 6 -6.88 41.56 -19.16
CA SER A 6 -6.03 40.44 -19.55
C SER A 6 -5.55 39.75 -18.28
N LEU A 7 -6.11 38.59 -17.96
CA LEU A 7 -5.55 37.68 -16.96
C LEU A 7 -4.17 37.24 -17.45
N SER A 8 -3.11 37.88 -16.95
CA SER A 8 -1.75 37.40 -17.12
C SER A 8 -1.56 36.21 -16.17
N TRP A 9 -1.50 35.01 -16.74
CA TRP A 9 -1.02 33.85 -16.00
C TRP A 9 0.44 34.12 -15.64
N ARG A 10 0.71 34.35 -14.34
CA ARG A 10 2.06 34.42 -13.80
C ARG A 10 2.80 33.15 -14.21
N LYS A 11 3.79 33.27 -15.10
CA LYS A 11 4.77 32.20 -15.34
C LYS A 11 5.49 31.92 -14.03
N TRP A 12 5.35 30.70 -13.54
CA TRP A 12 5.99 30.24 -12.32
C TRP A 12 7.51 30.13 -12.52
N PRO A 13 8.35 30.53 -11.55
CA PRO A 13 9.78 30.35 -11.64
C PRO A 13 10.14 28.87 -11.51
N THR A 14 10.63 28.26 -12.59
CA THR A 14 11.13 26.89 -12.63
C THR A 14 12.53 26.82 -12.02
N LYS A 15 12.63 26.68 -10.69
CA LYS A 15 13.89 26.34 -10.01
C LYS A 15 13.98 24.84 -9.71
N SER A 16 14.08 24.03 -10.76
CA SER A 16 14.85 22.77 -10.78
C SER A 16 14.98 22.36 -12.24
N SER A 17 16.20 22.31 -12.77
CA SER A 17 16.43 22.08 -14.20
C SER A 17 16.10 20.66 -14.67
N HIS A 18 15.92 19.68 -13.78
CA HIS A 18 15.55 18.32 -14.14
C HIS A 18 14.47 17.78 -13.19
N PRO A 19 13.29 17.35 -13.68
CA PRO A 19 12.38 16.54 -12.88
C PRO A 19 13.06 15.20 -12.57
N ALA A 20 12.81 14.64 -11.39
CA ALA A 20 13.25 13.29 -11.03
C ALA A 20 12.97 12.29 -12.16
N SER A 21 14.03 11.62 -12.64
CA SER A 21 13.96 10.75 -13.82
C SER A 21 13.44 9.34 -13.51
N SER A 22 13.34 8.98 -12.23
CA SER A 22 12.78 7.70 -11.78
C SER A 22 11.93 7.83 -10.51
N ALA A 23 11.11 6.80 -10.24
CA ALA A 23 10.33 6.72 -9.00
C ALA A 23 11.21 6.72 -7.74
N GLN A 24 12.43 6.20 -7.83
CA GLN A 24 13.36 6.18 -6.71
C GLN A 24 13.95 7.57 -6.44
N ASP A 25 14.20 8.34 -7.49
CA ASP A 25 14.65 9.73 -7.39
C ASP A 25 13.54 10.60 -6.78
N MET A 26 12.30 10.43 -7.23
CA MET A 26 11.12 11.12 -6.66
C MET A 26 10.96 10.84 -5.15
N ARG A 27 11.19 9.59 -4.72
CA ARG A 27 11.19 9.22 -3.29
C ARG A 27 12.33 9.88 -2.52
N THR A 28 13.51 9.93 -3.12
CA THR A 28 14.71 10.54 -2.53
C THR A 28 14.54 12.05 -2.36
N GLU A 29 14.02 12.74 -3.38
CA GLU A 29 13.68 14.17 -3.30
C GLU A 29 12.63 14.45 -2.21
N THR A 30 11.59 13.62 -2.12
CA THR A 30 10.57 13.71 -1.07
C THR A 30 11.19 13.55 0.33
N PHE A 31 12.13 12.61 0.49
CA PHE A 31 12.82 12.41 1.76
C PHE A 31 13.63 13.64 2.17
N PHE A 32 14.48 14.15 1.27
CA PHE A 32 15.30 15.33 1.56
C PHE A 32 14.45 16.57 1.86
N TYR A 33 13.39 16.77 1.09
CA TYR A 33 12.44 17.86 1.32
C TYR A 33 11.81 17.78 2.72
N ASN A 34 11.28 16.62 3.10
CA ASN A 34 10.68 16.42 4.42
C ASN A 34 11.70 16.61 5.56
N SER A 35 12.94 16.16 5.35
CA SER A 35 14.05 16.36 6.29
C SER A 35 14.38 17.85 6.48
N ALA A 36 14.53 18.59 5.37
CA ALA A 36 14.81 20.02 5.40
C ALA A 36 13.67 20.85 6.04
N ARG A 37 12.41 20.47 5.81
CA ARG A 37 11.25 21.06 6.51
C ARG A 37 11.28 20.82 8.01
N ARG A 38 11.56 19.60 8.46
CA ARG A 38 11.68 19.28 9.90
C ARG A 38 12.80 20.08 10.57
N GLN A 39 13.88 20.36 9.84
CA GLN A 39 15.00 21.17 10.31
C GLN A 39 14.73 22.70 10.22
N GLY A 40 13.53 23.13 9.82
CA GLY A 40 13.19 24.55 9.68
C GLY A 40 13.92 25.27 8.54
N LYS A 41 14.67 24.54 7.69
CA LYS A 41 15.43 25.12 6.57
C LYS A 41 14.55 25.57 5.41
N ILE A 42 13.30 25.11 5.37
CA ILE A 42 12.28 25.46 4.37
C ILE A 42 11.00 25.82 5.12
N THR A 43 10.49 27.03 4.90
CA THR A 43 9.41 27.63 5.69
C THR A 43 8.06 27.70 4.96
N GLY A 44 8.03 27.69 3.63
CA GLY A 44 6.80 27.59 2.83
C GLY A 44 6.57 26.17 2.29
N PRO A 45 5.43 25.87 1.64
CA PRO A 45 5.32 24.68 0.82
C PRO A 45 5.89 24.96 -0.59
N PRO A 46 7.10 24.47 -0.94
CA PRO A 46 7.40 24.21 -2.35
C PRO A 46 6.44 23.19 -2.94
N VAL A 47 6.00 23.44 -4.17
CA VAL A 47 5.39 22.41 -5.01
C VAL A 47 6.52 21.50 -5.46
N LEU A 48 6.62 20.31 -4.87
CA LEU A 48 7.41 19.22 -5.45
C LEU A 48 6.73 18.82 -6.77
N GLN A 49 7.39 19.06 -7.90
CA GLN A 49 6.88 18.68 -9.22
C GLN A 49 7.14 17.19 -9.46
N ILE A 50 6.35 16.36 -8.77
CA ILE A 50 6.43 14.90 -8.82
C ILE A 50 5.15 14.41 -9.50
N ALA A 51 5.29 13.70 -10.61
CA ALA A 51 4.19 13.03 -11.29
C ALA A 51 4.56 11.55 -11.49
N GLY A 52 3.70 10.67 -10.99
CA GLY A 52 3.78 9.23 -11.24
C GLY A 52 2.55 8.78 -12.01
N VAL A 53 2.74 8.10 -13.15
CA VAL A 53 1.65 7.54 -13.96
C VAL A 53 1.92 6.06 -14.16
N ASN A 54 0.95 5.23 -13.79
CA ASN A 54 0.92 3.81 -14.10
C ASN A 54 -0.38 3.51 -14.86
N THR A 55 -0.31 2.56 -15.79
CA THR A 55 -1.48 2.03 -16.50
C THR A 55 -1.53 0.52 -16.35
N THR A 56 -2.74 -0.04 -16.31
CA THR A 56 -2.98 -1.49 -16.26
C THR A 56 -4.17 -1.84 -17.14
N PHE A 57 -4.18 -3.06 -17.66
CA PHE A 57 -5.23 -3.55 -18.55
C PHE A 57 -5.83 -4.83 -17.97
N SER A 58 -7.14 -5.00 -18.09
CA SER A 58 -7.78 -6.30 -17.87
C SER A 58 -7.48 -7.24 -19.04
N TYR A 59 -7.70 -8.54 -18.86
CA TYR A 59 -7.56 -9.51 -19.95
C TYR A 59 -8.39 -9.12 -21.19
N GLY A 60 -9.67 -8.77 -20.99
CA GLY A 60 -10.52 -8.32 -22.10
C GLY A 60 -10.05 -7.02 -22.76
N GLY A 61 -9.37 -6.14 -22.03
CA GLY A 61 -8.72 -4.95 -22.60
C GLY A 61 -7.50 -5.32 -23.46
N LEU A 62 -6.68 -6.25 -23.00
CA LEU A 62 -5.51 -6.73 -23.74
C LEU A 62 -5.90 -7.50 -25.01
N ALA A 63 -6.94 -8.34 -24.94
CA ALA A 63 -7.46 -9.06 -26.11
C ALA A 63 -7.92 -8.10 -27.22
N LYS A 64 -8.58 -6.98 -26.87
CA LYS A 64 -8.95 -5.92 -27.83
C LYS A 64 -7.74 -5.24 -28.48
N LEU A 65 -6.58 -5.29 -27.84
CA LEU A 65 -5.31 -4.77 -28.36
C LEU A 65 -4.48 -5.87 -29.07
N GLY A 66 -5.03 -7.07 -29.27
CA GLY A 66 -4.33 -8.21 -29.87
C GLY A 66 -3.23 -8.79 -28.98
N LYS A 67 -3.30 -8.58 -27.66
CA LYS A 67 -2.34 -9.10 -26.68
C LYS A 67 -3.00 -10.21 -25.86
N GLU A 68 -2.69 -11.45 -26.22
CA GLU A 68 -3.24 -12.65 -25.60
C GLU A 68 -2.11 -13.59 -25.11
N GLY A 69 -2.49 -14.74 -24.54
CA GLY A 69 -1.55 -15.79 -24.14
C GLY A 69 -1.01 -15.69 -22.70
N LEU A 70 -1.55 -14.76 -21.90
CA LEU A 70 -1.26 -14.71 -20.46
C LEU A 70 -1.81 -15.95 -19.74
N GLN A 71 -0.99 -16.57 -18.89
CA GLN A 71 -1.29 -17.88 -18.28
C GLN A 71 -2.10 -17.78 -16.98
N GLY A 72 -2.25 -16.58 -16.41
CA GLY A 72 -3.01 -16.37 -15.17
C GLY A 72 -4.51 -16.62 -15.35
N LEU A 73 -5.00 -17.83 -15.02
CA LEU A 73 -6.42 -18.20 -15.15
C LEU A 73 -7.36 -17.20 -14.46
N ALA A 74 -7.06 -16.80 -13.22
CA ALA A 74 -7.85 -15.79 -12.49
C ALA A 74 -7.84 -14.40 -13.17
N PHE A 75 -6.75 -14.04 -13.85
CA PHE A 75 -6.68 -12.79 -14.62
C PHE A 75 -7.48 -12.88 -15.92
N ARG A 76 -7.40 -14.04 -16.59
CA ARG A 76 -8.16 -14.34 -17.81
C ARG A 76 -9.66 -14.32 -17.57
N ASP A 77 -10.10 -14.98 -16.50
CA ASP A 77 -11.51 -15.15 -16.18
C ASP A 77 -12.10 -13.87 -15.53
N GLY A 78 -11.25 -12.99 -15.01
CA GLY A 78 -11.62 -11.68 -14.49
C GLY A 78 -12.32 -11.73 -13.13
N GLN A 79 -12.25 -10.61 -12.40
CA GLN A 79 -12.83 -10.49 -11.06
C GLN A 79 -14.27 -9.96 -11.14
N PHE A 80 -15.25 -10.79 -11.51
CA PHE A 80 -16.66 -10.36 -11.64
C PHE A 80 -17.49 -10.64 -10.37
N HIS A 81 -17.61 -9.63 -9.49
CA HIS A 81 -18.76 -9.27 -8.62
C HIS A 81 -18.28 -8.36 -7.47
N SER A 82 -18.83 -7.14 -7.36
CA SER A 82 -19.05 -6.45 -6.06
C SER A 82 -19.81 -5.15 -6.27
N MET A 83 -20.99 -5.05 -5.66
CA MET A 83 -21.93 -3.92 -5.71
C MET A 83 -21.32 -2.60 -5.22
N VAL A 84 -21.70 -1.50 -5.87
CA VAL A 84 -21.33 -0.13 -5.50
C VAL A 84 -22.47 0.50 -4.70
N GLU A 85 -22.17 1.01 -3.51
CA GLU A 85 -22.99 2.01 -2.82
C GLU A 85 -22.07 3.17 -2.44
N ILE A 86 -22.65 4.37 -2.36
CA ILE A 86 -21.99 5.62 -2.01
C ILE A 86 -22.33 5.91 -0.55
N ILE A 87 -21.32 6.06 0.30
CA ILE A 87 -21.51 6.47 1.69
C ILE A 87 -20.61 7.69 1.92
N HIS A 88 -21.20 8.75 2.47
CA HIS A 88 -20.49 9.91 2.97
C HIS A 88 -20.00 9.61 4.39
N GLY A 89 -18.71 9.81 4.67
CA GLY A 89 -18.12 9.64 6.00
C GLY A 89 -17.03 10.67 6.25
N GLU A 90 -16.98 11.19 7.48
CA GLU A 90 -15.96 12.14 7.92
C GLU A 90 -14.59 11.46 8.04
N ASP A 91 -13.56 12.15 7.54
CA ASP A 91 -12.23 11.63 7.30
C ASP A 91 -11.34 11.75 8.55
N LEU A 92 -11.40 10.78 9.46
CA LEU A 92 -10.47 10.69 10.60
C LEU A 92 -9.12 10.08 10.16
N LYS A 93 -8.40 10.74 9.26
CA LYS A 93 -7.09 10.24 8.75
C LYS A 93 -5.90 10.74 9.56
N THR A 94 -5.23 9.83 10.26
CA THR A 94 -3.80 9.96 10.55
C THR A 94 -2.99 9.40 9.38
N ARG A 95 -1.87 10.04 9.02
CA ARG A 95 -1.10 9.68 7.82
C ARG A 95 -0.58 8.23 7.88
N GLY A 96 -0.97 7.42 6.90
CA GLY A 96 -0.49 6.05 6.72
C GLY A 96 -1.20 5.01 7.58
N ASN A 97 -2.39 5.34 8.10
CA ASN A 97 -3.30 4.39 8.71
C ASN A 97 -4.43 4.07 7.73
N GLU A 98 -4.98 2.85 7.81
CA GLU A 98 -6.21 2.49 7.09
C GLU A 98 -7.46 3.02 7.84
N HIS A 99 -8.66 2.74 7.33
CA HIS A 99 -9.90 3.37 7.80
C HIS A 99 -10.31 2.97 9.23
N PHE A 100 -9.90 1.80 9.72
CA PHE A 100 -10.09 1.38 11.11
C PHE A 100 -9.10 2.03 12.09
N GLY A 101 -8.11 2.79 11.61
CA GLY A 101 -7.13 3.50 12.43
C GLY A 101 -5.82 2.74 12.61
N PHE A 102 -5.65 1.56 12.01
CA PHE A 102 -4.42 0.78 12.09
C PHE A 102 -3.37 1.25 11.09
N LYS A 103 -2.10 1.32 11.52
CA LYS A 103 -0.99 1.62 10.64
C LYS A 103 -0.84 0.56 9.55
N ASP A 104 -0.90 1.00 8.29
CA ASP A 104 -0.79 0.14 7.10
C ASP A 104 0.55 0.36 6.37
N GLY A 105 0.87 -0.49 5.39
CA GLY A 105 2.07 -0.39 4.57
C GLY A 105 3.37 -0.80 5.25
N ILE A 106 3.29 -1.46 6.43
CA ILE A 106 4.46 -1.83 7.24
C ILE A 106 5.19 -3.05 6.66
N ALA A 107 4.45 -4.11 6.33
CA ALA A 107 5.03 -5.39 5.93
C ALA A 107 4.88 -5.59 4.42
N GLN A 108 5.99 -5.49 3.69
CA GLN A 108 6.08 -5.73 2.25
C GLN A 108 7.18 -6.77 1.95
N PRO A 109 7.03 -7.64 0.95
CA PRO A 109 8.08 -8.54 0.53
C PRO A 109 9.33 -7.75 0.11
N GLN A 110 10.51 -8.27 0.45
CA GLN A 110 11.78 -7.66 0.06
C GLN A 110 12.32 -8.45 -1.13
N LEU A 111 12.36 -7.82 -2.31
CA LEU A 111 12.81 -8.45 -3.54
C LEU A 111 14.34 -8.52 -3.60
N GLU A 112 14.84 -9.71 -3.89
CA GLU A 112 16.28 -9.95 -4.10
C GLU A 112 16.84 -9.05 -5.20
N GLY A 113 17.95 -8.37 -4.91
CA GLY A 113 18.64 -7.51 -5.86
C GLY A 113 17.97 -6.15 -6.13
N LEU A 114 16.79 -5.88 -5.59
CA LEU A 114 16.11 -4.57 -5.69
C LEU A 114 16.09 -3.81 -4.36
N ASN A 115 15.82 -4.51 -3.26
CA ASN A 115 15.78 -3.92 -1.93
C ASN A 115 17.17 -3.89 -1.29
N ASP A 116 17.48 -2.83 -0.52
CA ASP A 116 18.75 -2.72 0.22
C ASP A 116 18.85 -3.87 1.25
N PRO A 117 19.84 -4.78 1.14
CA PRO A 117 20.04 -5.86 2.10
C PRO A 117 20.23 -5.37 3.54
N ARG A 118 20.67 -4.11 3.74
CA ARG A 118 20.88 -3.48 5.05
C ARG A 118 19.60 -2.92 5.67
N ALA A 119 18.54 -2.72 4.88
CA ALA A 119 17.19 -2.46 5.41
C ALA A 119 16.65 -3.67 6.19
N ASN A 120 17.24 -4.85 5.95
CA ASN A 120 17.03 -6.08 6.70
C ASN A 120 17.81 -6.02 8.03
N THR A 121 17.33 -5.22 8.98
CA THR A 121 17.90 -5.22 10.34
C THR A 121 17.72 -6.60 10.99
N ARG A 122 18.70 -7.05 11.79
CA ARG A 122 18.72 -8.35 12.51
C ARG A 122 17.44 -8.69 13.29
N LYS A 123 16.59 -7.70 13.60
CA LYS A 123 15.32 -7.85 14.35
C LYS A 123 14.11 -8.13 13.46
N LYS A 124 14.20 -8.03 12.13
CA LYS A 124 13.06 -8.28 11.23
C LYS A 124 13.47 -9.31 10.20
N SER A 125 13.09 -10.56 10.40
CA SER A 125 13.30 -11.64 9.44
C SER A 125 12.36 -11.46 8.23
N PHE A 126 12.60 -10.43 7.41
CA PHE A 126 12.01 -10.41 6.08
C PHE A 126 12.74 -11.47 5.26
N ARG A 127 12.06 -12.58 4.99
CA ARG A 127 12.53 -13.59 4.04
C ARG A 127 12.75 -12.88 2.71
N SER A 128 13.97 -13.00 2.20
CA SER A 128 14.30 -12.58 0.86
C SER A 128 13.33 -13.24 -0.12
N THR A 129 12.74 -12.45 -1.01
CA THR A 129 11.71 -12.90 -1.95
C THR A 129 12.30 -12.90 -3.36
N PRO A 130 12.32 -14.04 -4.06
CA PRO A 130 12.75 -14.09 -5.46
C PRO A 130 11.91 -13.13 -6.32
N PRO A 131 12.50 -12.38 -7.26
CA PRO A 131 11.77 -11.37 -8.03
C PRO A 131 10.60 -11.96 -8.83
N GLY A 132 10.73 -13.21 -9.28
CA GLY A 132 9.70 -13.96 -9.99
C GLY A 132 8.37 -14.15 -9.25
N VAL A 133 8.33 -13.93 -7.94
CA VAL A 133 7.08 -13.98 -7.15
C VAL A 133 6.16 -12.78 -7.47
N ILE A 134 6.75 -11.63 -7.81
CA ILE A 134 6.02 -10.37 -8.07
C ILE A 134 6.16 -9.93 -9.53
N ILE A 135 7.29 -10.21 -10.17
CA ILE A 135 7.66 -9.74 -11.50
C ILE A 135 7.59 -10.91 -12.49
N THR A 136 6.73 -10.79 -13.50
CA THR A 136 6.54 -11.81 -14.54
C THR A 136 7.83 -12.04 -15.34
N GLY A 137 8.12 -13.29 -15.69
CA GLY A 137 9.30 -13.66 -16.47
C GLY A 137 10.64 -13.62 -15.71
N ARG A 138 10.62 -13.40 -14.39
CA ARG A 138 11.81 -13.43 -13.51
C ARG A 138 11.91 -14.68 -12.62
N GLY A 139 10.93 -15.58 -12.67
CA GLY A 139 10.86 -16.82 -11.90
C GLY A 139 10.98 -18.07 -12.76
N ARG A 140 11.32 -19.21 -12.14
CA ARG A 140 11.28 -20.52 -12.82
C ARG A 140 9.82 -20.94 -13.05
N GLY A 141 9.52 -21.52 -14.21
CA GLY A 141 8.19 -22.11 -14.50
C GLY A 141 7.11 -21.12 -14.95
N HIS A 142 7.45 -19.85 -15.19
CA HIS A 142 6.53 -18.90 -15.80
C HIS A 142 6.66 -18.91 -17.32
N ASN A 143 5.63 -19.38 -18.00
CA ASN A 143 5.52 -19.39 -19.46
C ASN A 143 4.66 -18.22 -19.96
N GLU A 144 4.92 -17.01 -19.44
CA GLU A 144 4.25 -15.82 -19.95
C GLU A 144 4.83 -15.42 -21.31
N PRO A 145 4.04 -14.78 -22.19
CA PRO A 145 4.56 -14.25 -23.45
C PRO A 145 5.70 -13.26 -23.21
N ASP A 146 6.66 -13.19 -24.13
CA ASP A 146 7.82 -12.31 -24.02
C ASP A 146 7.45 -10.82 -23.78
N TRP A 147 6.34 -10.37 -24.38
CA TRP A 147 5.85 -9.01 -24.23
C TRP A 147 5.35 -8.68 -22.82
N ALA A 148 5.05 -9.69 -22.01
CA ALA A 148 4.57 -9.55 -20.65
C ALA A 148 5.70 -9.64 -19.60
N LYS A 149 6.96 -9.85 -20.02
CA LYS A 149 8.12 -9.87 -19.14
C LYS A 149 8.29 -8.53 -18.42
N ASP A 150 8.73 -8.59 -17.17
CA ASP A 150 8.95 -7.43 -16.29
C ASP A 150 7.66 -6.65 -15.93
N GLY A 151 6.50 -7.24 -16.19
CA GLY A 151 5.21 -6.78 -15.71
C GLY A 151 4.83 -7.37 -14.36
N SER A 152 3.58 -7.10 -13.94
CA SER A 152 2.97 -7.70 -12.76
C SER A 152 1.45 -7.69 -12.90
N TYR A 153 0.77 -8.61 -12.22
CA TYR A 153 -0.69 -8.64 -12.16
C TYR A 153 -1.19 -7.70 -11.05
N MET A 154 -2.12 -6.81 -11.37
CA MET A 154 -2.74 -5.90 -10.40
C MET A 154 -4.13 -6.42 -9.98
N ALA A 155 -4.29 -6.73 -8.70
CA ALA A 155 -5.59 -7.02 -8.10
C ALA A 155 -6.15 -5.73 -7.47
N SER A 156 -7.26 -5.21 -8.01
CA SER A 156 -7.94 -4.02 -7.50
C SER A 156 -9.25 -4.40 -6.82
N ARG A 157 -9.48 -3.95 -5.57
CA ARG A 157 -10.71 -4.23 -4.83
C ARG A 157 -11.27 -2.96 -4.20
N LYS A 158 -12.58 -2.74 -4.35
CA LYS A 158 -13.32 -1.77 -3.54
C LYS A 158 -13.85 -2.48 -2.29
N LEU A 159 -13.13 -2.36 -1.18
CA LEU A 159 -13.55 -2.92 0.11
C LEU A 159 -14.24 -1.83 0.93
N ARG A 160 -15.54 -2.03 1.19
CA ARG A 160 -16.29 -1.17 2.10
C ARG A 160 -15.89 -1.51 3.54
N HIS A 161 -15.61 -0.49 4.33
CA HIS A 161 -15.30 -0.62 5.74
C HIS A 161 -16.42 0.03 6.56
N PHE A 162 -16.95 -0.72 7.51
CA PHE A 162 -18.01 -0.30 8.43
C PHE A 162 -17.36 0.10 9.75
N PHE A 163 -16.77 1.31 9.78
CA PHE A 163 -15.91 1.76 10.86
C PHE A 163 -16.64 1.91 12.20
N LEU A 164 -17.83 2.50 12.16
CA LEU A 164 -18.62 2.73 13.37
C LEU A 164 -19.07 1.40 13.96
N GLU A 165 -19.56 0.51 13.11
CA GLU A 165 -20.01 -0.82 13.48
C GLU A 165 -18.86 -1.69 14.02
N PHE A 166 -17.64 -1.52 13.48
CA PHE A 166 -16.45 -2.16 14.01
C PHE A 166 -16.12 -1.64 15.42
N LYS A 167 -16.17 -0.33 15.65
CA LYS A 167 -15.97 0.25 16.99
C LYS A 167 -17.03 -0.21 17.99
N ASP A 168 -18.28 -0.23 17.59
CA ASP A 168 -19.40 -0.70 18.42
C ASP A 168 -19.24 -2.20 18.74
N PHE A 169 -18.79 -3.00 17.76
CA PHE A 169 -18.45 -4.40 17.99
C PHE A 169 -17.34 -4.55 19.04
N LEU A 170 -16.26 -3.78 18.93
CA LEU A 170 -15.20 -3.83 19.92
C LEU A 170 -15.75 -3.47 21.30
N GLN A 171 -16.48 -2.37 21.44
CA GLN A 171 -17.03 -1.93 22.73
C GLN A 171 -17.99 -2.94 23.36
N ARG A 172 -18.79 -3.66 22.57
CA ARG A 172 -19.77 -4.61 23.05
C ARG A 172 -19.16 -5.94 23.49
N GLU A 173 -18.13 -6.40 22.80
CA GLU A 173 -17.53 -7.73 23.06
C GLU A 173 -16.44 -7.73 24.13
N THR A 174 -15.91 -6.57 24.49
CA THR A 174 -14.81 -6.40 25.44
C THR A 174 -15.09 -6.99 26.81
N SER A 175 -16.24 -6.66 27.41
CA SER A 175 -16.64 -7.19 28.72
C SER A 175 -16.83 -8.70 28.72
N ARG A 176 -17.35 -9.26 27.63
CA ARG A 176 -17.56 -10.71 27.48
C ARG A 176 -16.24 -11.46 27.33
N LEU A 177 -15.28 -10.86 26.65
CA LEU A 177 -14.00 -11.50 26.31
C LEU A 177 -12.85 -11.14 27.27
N GLY A 178 -13.07 -10.20 28.19
CA GLY A 178 -12.07 -9.78 29.17
C GLY A 178 -10.93 -8.94 28.59
N TYR A 179 -11.21 -8.14 27.55
CA TYR A 179 -10.22 -7.26 26.90
C TYR A 179 -10.68 -5.81 26.89
N ALA A 180 -9.76 -4.85 26.84
CA ALA A 180 -10.07 -3.48 26.43
C ALA A 180 -10.34 -3.41 24.91
N PRO A 181 -11.12 -2.43 24.39
CA PRO A 181 -11.45 -2.34 22.96
C PRO A 181 -10.21 -2.36 22.06
N GLU A 182 -9.17 -1.62 22.43
CA GLU A 182 -7.91 -1.56 21.69
C GLU A 182 -7.16 -2.90 21.68
N GLN A 183 -7.19 -3.64 22.79
CA GLN A 183 -6.60 -4.98 22.87
C GLN A 183 -7.36 -5.97 21.97
N LEU A 184 -8.69 -5.91 21.95
CA LEU A 184 -9.49 -6.75 21.09
C LEU A 184 -9.24 -6.43 19.61
N GLY A 185 -9.21 -5.14 19.24
CA GLY A 185 -8.86 -4.71 17.88
C GLY A 185 -7.46 -5.18 17.46
N THR A 186 -6.47 -5.03 18.36
CA THR A 186 -5.11 -5.53 18.16
C THR A 186 -5.06 -7.03 17.94
N ARG A 187 -5.90 -7.81 18.60
CA ARG A 187 -5.97 -9.27 18.42
C ARG A 187 -6.65 -9.69 17.12
N LEU A 188 -7.60 -8.91 16.61
CA LEU A 188 -8.23 -9.15 15.31
C LEU A 188 -7.29 -8.83 14.14
N VAL A 189 -6.53 -7.74 14.25
CA VAL A 189 -5.58 -7.32 13.21
C VAL A 189 -4.25 -8.07 13.34
N GLY A 190 -3.81 -8.30 14.58
CA GLY A 190 -2.49 -8.82 14.94
C GLY A 190 -1.42 -7.74 15.06
N ARG A 191 -1.79 -6.45 15.13
CA ARG A 191 -0.92 -5.28 15.35
C ARG A 191 -1.67 -4.21 16.14
N TRP A 192 -0.94 -3.43 16.93
CA TRP A 192 -1.51 -2.24 17.55
C TRP A 192 -1.85 -1.18 16.49
N GLU A 193 -2.80 -0.29 16.79
CA GLU A 193 -3.18 0.80 15.87
C GLU A 193 -1.99 1.69 15.50
N SER A 194 -1.06 1.88 16.44
CA SER A 194 0.21 2.60 16.25
C SER A 194 1.15 1.96 15.21
N GLY A 195 0.91 0.70 14.84
CA GLY A 195 1.80 -0.12 14.02
C GLY A 195 2.89 -0.84 14.82
N ALA A 196 2.95 -0.63 16.13
CA ALA A 196 3.82 -1.40 16.99
C ALA A 196 3.46 -2.89 16.91
N GLU A 197 4.47 -3.72 16.73
CA GLU A 197 4.35 -5.14 17.00
C GLU A 197 4.26 -5.26 18.52
N LYS A 198 3.22 -5.93 19.03
CA LYS A 198 3.34 -6.54 20.35
C LYS A 198 4.44 -7.58 20.17
N ASP A 199 5.59 -7.33 20.81
CA ASP A 199 6.81 -8.15 20.87
C ASP A 199 6.87 -9.34 19.91
N ASP A 200 7.81 -9.31 18.95
CA ASP A 200 8.23 -10.42 18.09
C ASP A 200 7.24 -11.57 18.10
N PHE A 201 6.14 -11.46 17.34
CA PHE A 201 5.13 -12.52 17.23
C PHE A 201 5.82 -13.79 16.74
N HIS A 202 6.36 -14.57 17.67
CA HIS A 202 6.78 -15.92 17.46
C HIS A 202 5.46 -16.63 17.24
N PHE A 203 5.07 -16.82 15.97
CA PHE A 203 3.87 -17.53 15.54
C PHE A 203 3.99 -19.02 15.89
N THR A 204 4.23 -19.31 17.18
CA THR A 204 4.34 -20.60 17.80
C THR A 204 3.11 -21.42 17.41
N LYS A 205 3.38 -22.61 16.90
CA LYS A 205 2.41 -23.42 16.14
C LYS A 205 1.17 -23.82 16.96
N ASN A 206 1.24 -23.73 18.28
CA ASN A 206 0.19 -24.17 19.21
C ASN A 206 -0.17 -23.11 20.27
N ASP A 207 0.21 -21.85 20.06
CA ASP A 207 -0.05 -20.79 21.03
C ASP A 207 -0.68 -19.55 20.36
N GLN A 208 -1.74 -19.07 21.00
CA GLN A 208 -2.58 -17.95 20.60
C GLN A 208 -2.64 -16.85 21.67
N SER A 209 -1.89 -17.00 22.76
CA SER A 209 -1.80 -16.01 23.84
C SER A 209 -1.35 -14.65 23.30
N GLU A 210 -0.34 -14.63 22.42
CA GLU A 210 0.16 -13.40 21.81
C GLU A 210 -0.63 -12.98 20.56
N CYS A 211 -0.79 -13.86 19.57
CA CYS A 211 -1.50 -13.57 18.33
C CYS A 211 -2.45 -14.70 17.93
N PRO A 212 -3.77 -14.47 17.84
CA PRO A 212 -4.71 -15.48 17.37
C PRO A 212 -4.37 -16.02 15.97
N PHE A 213 -4.62 -17.30 15.71
CA PHE A 213 -4.47 -17.87 14.35
C PHE A 213 -5.33 -17.18 13.30
N ALA A 214 -6.44 -16.59 13.73
CA ALA A 214 -7.38 -15.85 12.88
C ALA A 214 -7.03 -14.37 12.70
N ALA A 215 -5.97 -13.86 13.34
CA ALA A 215 -5.56 -12.47 13.18
C ALA A 215 -5.21 -12.17 11.71
N HIS A 216 -5.60 -10.99 11.24
CA HIS A 216 -5.46 -10.59 9.84
C HIS A 216 -4.05 -10.83 9.29
N ILE A 217 -3.02 -10.34 9.98
CA ILE A 217 -1.64 -10.48 9.49
C ILE A 217 -1.13 -11.92 9.52
N ARG A 218 -1.58 -12.76 10.47
CA ARG A 218 -1.17 -14.16 10.61
C ARG A 218 -1.86 -15.04 9.57
N LYS A 219 -3.07 -14.65 9.13
CA LYS A 219 -3.74 -15.27 7.98
C LYS A 219 -3.13 -14.88 6.65
N ALA A 220 -2.78 -13.60 6.48
CA ALA A 220 -2.19 -13.10 5.24
C ALA A 220 -0.73 -13.57 5.06
N ARG A 221 0.01 -13.75 6.15
CA ARG A 221 1.38 -14.27 6.17
C ARG A 221 1.60 -15.19 7.38
N PRO A 222 1.26 -16.48 7.27
CA PRO A 222 1.41 -17.47 8.34
C PRO A 222 2.86 -17.74 8.76
#